data_AF-A0A519T3P3-F1
#
_entry.id   AF-A0A519T3P3-F1
#
_cell.length_a   1.000
_cell.length_b   1.000
_cell.length_c   1.000
_cell.angle_alpha   90.00
_cell.angle_beta   90.00
_cell.angle_gamma   90.00
#
_symmetry.space_group_name_H-M   'P 1'
#
loop_
_entity.id
_entity.type
_entity.pdbx_description
1 polymer ?
#
loop_
_entity_poly.entity_id
_entity_poly.type
_entity_poly.pdbx_seq_one_letter_code
_entity_poly.pdbx_strand_id
1 'polypeptide(L)'
;YLEHARIYVFANGGTEKVYLSSADWMTRNLDRRVEVAFPLLDEALRAEVRHLLDLERADNVKARDFDNNLLLSAEGAPPVRAQEAEYQYLKKLAGRRRVKQAS
;
A
#
# COMPACT_ATOMS: atom_id res chain seq x y z
N TYR A 1 -1.00 6.86 -11.90
CA TYR A 1 -0.91 7.78 -10.75
C TYR A 1 0.55 7.96 -10.38
N LEU A 2 0.86 8.94 -9.51
CA LEU A 2 2.19 9.09 -8.91
C LEU A 2 2.15 8.48 -7.51
N GLU A 3 3.00 7.49 -7.24
CA GLU A 3 3.04 6.84 -5.93
C GLU A 3 3.67 7.78 -4.89
N HIS A 4 2.82 8.34 -4.04
CA HIS A 4 3.22 9.34 -3.02
C HIS A 4 2.84 8.91 -1.60
N ALA A 5 2.23 7.73 -1.43
CA ALA A 5 1.96 7.18 -0.12
C ALA A 5 3.28 6.83 0.59
N ARG A 6 3.41 7.19 1.87
CA ARG A 6 4.50 6.71 2.74
C ARG A 6 3.89 5.88 3.85
N ILE A 7 4.19 4.58 3.81
CA ILE A 7 3.65 3.58 4.71
C ILE A 7 4.81 2.82 5.33
N TYR A 8 4.79 2.69 6.66
CA TYR A 8 5.80 1.94 7.40
C TYR A 8 5.14 0.73 8.03
N VAL A 9 5.67 -0.46 7.74
CA VAL A 9 5.19 -1.73 8.30
C VAL A 9 6.31 -2.35 9.12
N PHE A 10 6.06 -2.53 10.42
CA PHE A 10 7.00 -3.15 11.36
C PHE A 10 6.45 -4.49 11.82
N ALA A 11 7.20 -5.58 11.61
CA ALA A 11 6.73 -6.95 11.91
C ALA A 11 6.43 -7.19 13.40
N ASN A 12 7.15 -6.52 14.31
CA ASN A 12 6.87 -6.49 15.77
C ASN A 12 6.48 -7.86 16.36
N GLY A 13 7.34 -8.87 16.16
CA GLY A 13 7.14 -10.22 16.72
C GLY A 13 5.93 -10.99 16.17
N GLY A 14 5.42 -10.59 15.00
CA GLY A 14 4.21 -11.16 14.38
C GLY A 14 2.96 -10.31 14.58
N THR A 15 3.01 -9.28 15.44
CA THR A 15 1.92 -8.30 15.60
C THR A 15 2.26 -7.02 14.85
N GLU A 16 2.02 -7.01 13.55
CA GLU A 16 2.40 -5.90 12.67
C GLU A 16 1.90 -4.53 13.19
N LYS A 17 2.80 -3.54 13.22
CA LYS A 17 2.45 -2.14 13.42
C LYS A 17 2.57 -1.41 12.10
N VAL A 18 1.48 -0.76 11.68
CA VAL A 18 1.43 0.00 10.43
C VAL A 18 1.25 1.47 10.73
N TYR A 19 2.05 2.30 10.08
CA TYR A 19 2.00 3.76 10.19
C TYR A 19 1.83 4.38 8.80
N LEU A 20 1.05 5.46 8.74
CA LEU A 20 1.00 6.36 7.59
C LEU A 20 1.77 7.63 7.94
N SER A 21 2.51 8.19 6.98
CA SER A 21 3.39 9.33 7.24
C SER A 21 3.37 10.38 6.13
N SER A 22 3.65 11.63 6.50
CA SER A 22 3.99 12.70 5.57
C SER A 22 5.46 12.68 5.15
N ALA A 23 6.35 12.11 5.97
CA ALA A 23 7.78 12.04 5.73
C ALA A 23 8.17 10.83 4.88
N ASP A 24 9.25 10.96 4.11
CA ASP A 24 10.06 9.84 3.63
C ASP A 24 11.37 9.77 4.45
N TRP A 25 12.24 8.80 4.18
CA TRP A 25 13.48 8.57 4.93
C TRP A 25 14.64 9.49 4.52
N MET A 26 14.37 10.65 3.94
CA MET A 26 15.42 11.64 3.69
C MET A 26 15.74 12.44 4.96
N THR A 27 17.02 12.65 5.24
CA THR A 27 17.53 13.45 6.38
C THR A 27 16.82 14.80 6.52
N ARG A 28 16.51 15.46 5.38
CA ARG A 28 15.79 16.74 5.39
C ARG A 28 14.38 16.65 5.97
N ASN A 29 13.70 15.51 5.82
CA ASN A 29 12.37 15.27 6.36
C ASN A 29 12.44 14.87 7.84
N LEU A 30 13.49 14.14 8.25
CA LEU A 30 13.66 13.68 9.63
C LEU A 30 14.19 14.77 10.57
N ASP A 31 15.11 15.62 10.10
CA ASP A 31 15.85 16.54 10.97
C ASP A 31 15.46 18.02 10.81
N ARG A 32 14.86 18.39 9.68
CA ARG A 32 14.68 19.81 9.30
C ARG A 32 13.23 20.21 9.04
N ARG A 33 12.30 19.26 9.00
CA ARG A 33 10.88 19.51 8.73
C ARG A 33 10.03 19.01 9.89
N VAL A 34 8.92 19.69 10.11
CA VAL A 34 7.87 19.17 10.98
C VAL A 34 7.04 18.20 10.13
N GLU A 35 7.12 16.93 10.51
CA GLU A 35 6.43 15.83 9.83
C GLU A 35 5.54 15.08 10.82
N VAL A 36 4.52 14.39 10.30
CA VAL A 36 3.60 13.59 11.11
C VAL A 36 3.64 12.14 10.63
N ALA A 37 3.70 11.22 11.57
CA ALA A 37 3.40 9.81 11.37
C ALA A 37 2.39 9.38 12.42
N PHE A 38 1.39 8.59 12.02
CA PHE A 38 0.37 8.08 12.94
C PHE A 38 0.11 6.59 12.74
N PRO A 39 -0.14 5.83 13.82
CA PRO A 39 -0.42 4.41 13.72
C PRO A 39 -1.84 4.14 13.24
N LEU A 40 -2.02 3.04 12.51
CA LEU A 40 -3.32 2.45 12.23
C LEU A 40 -3.71 1.50 13.37
N LEU A 41 -4.55 2.01 14.28
CA LEU A 41 -5.03 1.27 15.45
C LEU A 41 -6.17 0.30 15.09
N ASP A 42 -7.05 0.71 14.18
CA ASP A 42 -8.15 -0.12 13.70
C ASP A 42 -7.62 -1.28 12.85
N GLU A 43 -7.99 -2.50 13.22
CA GLU A 43 -7.46 -3.72 12.58
C GLU A 43 -7.97 -3.89 11.16
N ALA A 44 -9.19 -3.45 10.86
CA ALA A 44 -9.76 -3.55 9.53
C ALA A 44 -9.08 -2.57 8.58
N LEU A 45 -8.80 -1.34 9.01
CA LEU A 45 -8.02 -0.36 8.24
C LEU A 45 -6.57 -0.82 8.06
N ARG A 46 -5.96 -1.40 9.09
CA ARG A 46 -4.61 -1.97 9.00
C ARG A 46 -4.56 -3.09 7.95
N ALA A 47 -5.54 -4.00 7.96
CA ALA A 47 -5.65 -5.07 6.98
C ALA A 47 -5.92 -4.56 5.55
N GLU A 48 -6.76 -3.51 5.40
CA GLU A 48 -7.01 -2.86 4.11
C GLU A 48 -5.72 -2.27 3.52
N VAL A 49 -4.97 -1.50 4.31
CA VAL A 49 -3.69 -0.93 3.89
C VAL A 49 -2.65 -2.02 3.58
N ARG A 50 -2.60 -3.08 4.40
CA ARG A 50 -1.70 -4.21 4.14
C ARG A 50 -2.01 -4.90 2.83
N HIS A 51 -3.29 -5.05 2.48
CA HIS A 51 -3.74 -5.62 1.22
C HIS A 51 -3.37 -4.74 0.02
N LEU A 52 -3.49 -3.42 0.13
CA LEU A 52 -3.02 -2.51 -0.92
C LEU A 52 -1.52 -2.69 -1.19
N LEU A 53 -0.69 -2.77 -0.13
CA LEU A 53 0.73 -3.06 -0.28
C LEU A 53 1.01 -4.44 -0.90
N ASP A 54 0.18 -5.45 -0.64
CA ASP A 54 0.32 -6.75 -1.31
C ASP A 54 0.01 -6.67 -2.81
N LEU A 55 -0.93 -5.81 -3.23
CA LEU A 55 -1.21 -5.55 -4.64
C LEU A 55 -0.03 -4.83 -5.31
N GLU A 56 0.58 -3.85 -4.65
CA GLU A 56 1.79 -3.18 -5.12
C GLU A 56 2.95 -4.19 -5.31
N ARG A 57 3.15 -5.08 -4.32
CA ARG A 57 4.19 -6.12 -4.39
C ARG A 57 3.93 -7.20 -5.43
N ALA A 58 2.67 -7.40 -5.81
CA ALA A 58 2.27 -8.36 -6.84
C ALA A 58 2.33 -7.77 -8.26
N ASP A 59 2.62 -6.48 -8.43
CA ASP A 59 2.68 -5.85 -9.75
C ASP A 59 3.79 -6.48 -10.61
N ASN A 60 3.39 -6.89 -11.81
CA ASN A 60 4.28 -7.51 -12.80
C ASN A 60 4.17 -6.85 -14.19
N VAL A 61 3.53 -5.68 -14.25
CA VAL A 61 3.31 -4.92 -15.50
C VAL A 61 4.13 -3.63 -15.50
N LYS A 62 4.32 -3.01 -14.34
CA LYS A 62 4.98 -1.72 -14.14
C LYS A 62 6.07 -1.74 -13.08
N ALA A 63 6.08 -2.71 -12.17
CA ALA A 63 7.09 -2.81 -11.12
C ALA A 63 8.50 -2.97 -11.70
N ARG A 64 9.45 -2.27 -11.09
CA ARG A 64 10.87 -2.33 -11.44
C ARG A 64 11.70 -2.57 -10.19
N ASP A 65 12.84 -3.21 -10.37
CA ASP A 65 13.86 -3.27 -9.33
C ASP A 65 14.55 -1.91 -9.14
N PHE A 66 15.48 -1.85 -8.19
CA PHE A 66 16.25 -0.64 -7.90
C PHE A 66 17.12 -0.19 -9.08
N ASP A 67 17.58 -1.13 -9.91
CA ASP A 67 18.41 -0.89 -11.09
C ASP A 67 17.56 -0.54 -12.33
N ASN A 68 16.24 -0.32 -12.15
CA ASN A 68 15.29 0.06 -13.17
C ASN A 68 14.99 -1.04 -14.22
N ASN A 69 15.24 -2.31 -13.89
CA ASN A 69 14.81 -3.45 -14.71
C ASN A 69 13.36 -3.81 -14.42
N LEU A 70 12.60 -4.19 -15.45
CA LEU A 70 11.21 -4.63 -15.27
C LEU A 70 11.17 -5.96 -14.51
N LEU A 71 10.35 -6.04 -13.47
CA LEU A 71 10.09 -7.29 -12.76
C LEU A 71 9.13 -8.14 -13.59
N LEU A 72 9.69 -9.09 -14.32
CA LEU A 72 8.93 -10.04 -15.13
C LEU A 72 8.29 -11.09 -14.24
N SER A 73 7.06 -11.47 -14.58
CA SER A 73 6.43 -12.63 -13.96
C SER A 73 6.87 -13.95 -14.57
N ALA A 74 6.64 -15.01 -13.80
CA ALA A 74 6.69 -16.37 -14.32
C ALA A 74 5.79 -16.51 -15.56
N GLU A 75 6.22 -17.38 -16.48
CA GLU A 75 5.51 -17.65 -17.72
C GLU A 75 4.07 -18.12 -17.43
N GLY A 76 3.09 -17.50 -18.09
CA GLY A 76 1.67 -17.80 -17.91
C GLY A 76 1.01 -17.16 -16.68
N ALA A 77 1.72 -16.41 -15.85
CA ALA A 77 1.09 -15.67 -14.76
C ALA A 77 0.16 -14.57 -15.31
N PRO A 78 -1.01 -14.34 -14.69
CA PRO A 78 -1.89 -13.26 -15.11
C PRO A 78 -1.23 -11.90 -14.88
N PRO A 79 -1.44 -10.92 -15.79
CA PRO A 79 -0.91 -9.58 -15.59
C PRO A 79 -1.61 -8.89 -14.43
N VAL A 80 -0.83 -8.34 -13.51
CA VAL A 80 -1.25 -7.56 -12.36
C VAL A 80 -0.61 -6.18 -12.47
N ARG A 81 -1.46 -5.17 -12.64
CA ARG A 81 -1.07 -3.77 -12.57
C ARG A 81 -1.64 -3.16 -11.28
N ALA A 82 -0.78 -2.79 -10.34
CA ALA A 82 -1.15 -2.39 -8.97
C ALA A 82 -2.26 -1.32 -8.96
N GLN A 83 -2.04 -0.20 -9.63
CA GLN A 83 -2.99 0.92 -9.69
C GLN A 83 -4.40 0.51 -10.15
N GLU A 84 -4.50 -0.45 -11.07
CA GLU A 84 -5.80 -0.95 -11.53
C GLU A 84 -6.39 -1.95 -10.53
N ALA A 85 -5.57 -2.85 -10.00
CA ALA A 85 -5.98 -3.81 -8.98
C ALA A 85 -6.50 -3.13 -7.71
N GLU A 86 -5.79 -2.10 -7.22
CA GLU A 86 -6.20 -1.26 -6.09
C GLU A 86 -7.53 -0.56 -6.36
N TYR A 87 -7.69 0.05 -7.54
CA TYR A 87 -8.95 0.69 -7.93
C TYR A 87 -10.12 -0.29 -7.88
N GLN A 88 -9.95 -1.49 -8.46
CA GLN A 88 -11.01 -2.50 -8.47
C GLN A 88 -11.32 -3.01 -7.05
N TYR A 89 -10.29 -3.20 -6.23
CA TYR A 89 -10.44 -3.60 -4.82
C TYR A 89 -11.25 -2.55 -4.04
N LEU A 90 -10.85 -1.28 -4.09
CA LEU A 90 -11.51 -0.18 -3.39
C LEU A 90 -12.94 0.05 -3.90
N LYS A 91 -13.16 -0.06 -5.22
CA LYS A 91 -14.49 0.02 -5.83
C LYS A 91 -15.43 -1.05 -5.29
N LYS A 92 -14.96 -2.30 -5.20
CA LYS A 92 -15.73 -3.42 -4.64
C LYS A 92 -16.03 -3.20 -3.15
N LEU A 93 -15.06 -2.70 -2.40
CA LEU A 93 -15.20 -2.41 -0.97
C LEU A 93 -16.22 -1.31 -0.71
N ALA A 94 -16.17 -0.22 -1.48
CA ALA A 94 -17.14 0.87 -1.41
C ALA A 94 -18.56 0.40 -1.70
N GLY A 95 -18.75 -0.47 -2.70
CA GLY A 95 -20.05 -1.09 -2.97
C GLY A 95 -20.60 -1.87 -1.78
N ARG A 96 -19.75 -2.68 -1.11
CA ARG A 96 -20.14 -3.45 0.09
C ARG A 96 -20.49 -2.55 1.27
N ARG A 97 -19.73 -1.48 1.50
CA ARG A 97 -19.96 -0.51 2.59
C ARG A 97 -21.31 0.21 2.41
N ARG A 98 -21.66 0.58 1.18
CA ARG A 98 -22.96 1.20 0.86
C ARG A 98 -24.14 0.26 1.15
N VAL A 99 -24.03 -1.02 0.77
CA VAL A 99 -25.09 -2.02 1.04
C VAL A 99 -25.31 -2.20 2.54
N LYS A 100 -24.24 -2.29 3.34
CA LYS A 100 -24.34 -2.44 4.81
C LYS A 100 -24.94 -1.24 5.54
N GLN A 101 -24.86 -0.03 4.96
CA GLN A 101 -25.44 1.18 5.57
C GLN A 101 -26.92 1.38 5.21
N ALA A 102 -27.42 0.68 4.19
CA ALA A 102 -28.81 0.76 3.73
C ALA A 102 -29.72 -0.35 4.32
N SER A 103 -29.15 -1.25 5.13
CA SER A 103 -29.81 -2.35 5.84
C SER A 103 -29.84 -2.07 7.34
#